data_AF-B5IJW1-F1
#
_entry.id   AF-B5IJW1-F1
#
_cell.length_a   1.000
_cell.length_b   1.000
_cell.length_c   1.000
_cell.angle_alpha   90.00
_cell.angle_beta   90.00
_cell.angle_gamma   90.00
#
_symmetry.space_group_name_H-M   'P 1'
#
loop_
_entity.id
_entity.type
_entity.pdbx_description
1 polymer ?
#
loop_
_entity_poly.entity_id
_entity_poly.type
_entity_poly.pdbx_seq_one_letter_code
_entity_poly.pdbx_strand_id
1 'polypeptide(L)'
;MRAERLWRGALALSEAARASGDLVPLRTERVEAPGLRPFVLRRLLSRTPKHLRGGGPRPNPFLPWEPALELERLGSGHVVLLNKYPVQPAHLLLITQDWQPQKGWIAAEDWRAVAELARDTGGFWFFNSCAAAGASQPHRHLQLLPRRAGVPSCPLASCFLRQIGGEPLDWPWRYAIDARLCPDDPAELQAIYLRQARQLELGDPDRDDQPLHPYNLLFDDDWFVTVRRVQEHCAGYSINALGFGGYLLATERSDGAWLERHGPWELLRRVAAPR
;
A
#
# COMPACT_ATOMS: atom_id res chain seq x y z
N MET A 1 3.67 17.45 -17.42
CA MET A 1 3.94 17.66 -15.99
C MET A 1 2.61 17.69 -15.29
N ARG A 2 2.45 16.92 -14.21
CA ARG A 2 1.18 16.84 -13.47
C ARG A 2 0.87 18.15 -12.74
N ALA A 3 -0.42 18.44 -12.56
CA ALA A 3 -0.84 19.64 -11.85
C ALA A 3 -0.65 19.51 -10.33
N GLU A 4 -0.62 18.31 -9.77
CA GLU A 4 -0.49 18.06 -8.32
C GLU A 4 -1.49 18.86 -7.48
N ARG A 5 -2.71 19.07 -8.00
CA ARG A 5 -3.77 19.80 -7.28
C ARG A 5 -4.20 18.99 -6.07
N LEU A 6 -4.40 17.69 -6.22
CA LEU A 6 -4.85 16.80 -5.15
C LEU A 6 -3.81 16.67 -4.07
N TRP A 7 -2.52 16.58 -4.41
CA TRP A 7 -1.48 16.57 -3.38
C TRP A 7 -1.45 17.89 -2.59
N ARG A 8 -1.51 19.04 -3.27
CA ARG A 8 -1.57 20.34 -2.58
C ARG A 8 -2.81 20.47 -1.70
N GLY A 9 -3.97 20.02 -2.19
CA GLY A 9 -5.20 19.94 -1.42
C GLY A 9 -5.07 19.02 -0.19
N ALA A 10 -4.45 17.84 -0.36
CA ALA A 10 -4.22 16.89 0.72
C ALA A 10 -3.33 17.46 1.83
N LEU A 11 -2.30 18.24 1.47
CA LEU A 11 -1.44 18.92 2.44
C LEU A 11 -2.21 20.00 3.20
N ALA A 12 -3.00 20.82 2.52
CA ALA A 12 -3.82 21.85 3.16
C ALA A 12 -4.89 21.24 4.07
N LEU A 13 -5.59 20.20 3.61
CA LEU A 13 -6.57 19.46 4.40
C LEU A 13 -5.93 18.77 5.59
N SER A 14 -4.70 18.25 5.44
CA SER A 14 -3.96 17.64 6.56
C SER A 14 -3.70 18.65 7.68
N GLU A 15 -3.36 19.90 7.37
CA GLU A 15 -3.18 20.94 8.38
C GLU A 15 -4.50 21.28 9.10
N ALA A 16 -5.58 21.44 8.34
CA ALA A 16 -6.91 21.71 8.91
C ALA A 16 -7.41 20.56 9.80
N ALA A 17 -7.37 19.33 9.30
CA ALA A 17 -7.82 18.14 10.01
C ALA A 17 -6.93 17.81 11.24
N ARG A 18 -5.65 18.19 11.20
CA ARG A 18 -4.76 18.08 12.37
C ARG A 18 -5.11 19.11 13.44
N ALA A 19 -5.47 20.34 13.04
CA ALA A 19 -5.89 21.39 13.96
C ALA A 19 -7.22 21.06 14.65
N SER A 20 -8.16 20.38 13.97
CA SER A 20 -9.42 19.91 14.55
C SER A 20 -9.30 18.59 15.32
N GLY A 21 -8.18 17.86 15.17
CA GLY A 21 -7.95 16.56 15.83
C GLY A 21 -8.53 15.36 15.08
N ASP A 22 -9.11 15.57 13.90
CA ASP A 22 -9.64 14.50 13.03
C ASP A 22 -8.52 13.67 12.40
N LEU A 23 -7.38 14.30 12.11
CA LEU A 23 -6.15 13.64 11.65
C LEU A 23 -5.14 13.52 12.81
N VAL A 24 -4.67 12.30 13.06
CA VAL A 24 -3.77 11.99 14.18
C VAL A 24 -2.49 11.30 13.67
N PRO A 25 -1.50 12.07 13.16
CA PRO A 25 -0.24 11.51 12.67
C PRO A 25 0.48 10.65 13.70
N LEU A 26 0.97 9.48 13.25
CA LEU A 26 1.76 8.60 14.10
C LEU A 26 3.17 9.17 14.25
N ARG A 27 3.56 9.47 15.49
CA ARG A 27 4.91 9.94 15.78
C ARG A 27 5.88 8.78 15.61
N THR A 28 6.81 8.95 14.68
CA THR A 28 7.83 7.96 14.37
C THR A 28 9.16 8.66 14.15
N GLU A 29 10.25 7.96 14.40
CA GLU A 29 11.60 8.40 14.06
C GLU A 29 12.26 7.39 13.12
N ARG A 30 13.20 7.86 12.30
CA ARG A 30 14.01 6.97 11.46
C ARG A 30 15.08 6.34 12.35
N VAL A 31 15.29 5.03 12.20
CA VAL A 31 16.39 4.32 12.84
C VAL A 31 17.57 4.30 11.86
N GLU A 32 18.70 4.85 12.27
CA GLU A 32 19.93 4.80 11.49
C GLU A 32 20.52 3.38 11.55
N ALA A 33 20.25 2.60 10.51
CA ALA A 33 20.73 1.24 10.37
C ALA A 33 21.28 1.03 8.94
N PRO A 34 22.52 1.49 8.66
CA PRO A 34 23.11 1.41 7.31
C PRO A 34 23.15 -0.02 6.74
N GLY A 35 23.31 -1.03 7.60
CA GLY A 35 23.29 -2.44 7.21
C GLY A 35 21.94 -2.95 6.72
N LEU A 36 20.84 -2.21 6.93
CA LEU A 36 19.51 -2.56 6.41
C LEU A 36 19.23 -1.95 5.04
N ARG A 37 20.12 -1.10 4.49
CA ARG A 37 19.91 -0.49 3.18
C ARG A 37 19.68 -1.58 2.10
N PRO A 38 18.77 -1.35 1.14
CA PRO A 38 18.03 -0.10 0.89
C PRO A 38 16.81 0.15 1.80
N PHE A 39 16.48 -0.74 2.75
CA PHE A 39 15.30 -0.57 3.60
C PHE A 39 15.38 0.67 4.50
N VAL A 40 14.22 1.25 4.78
CA VAL A 40 14.03 2.34 5.73
C VAL A 40 13.26 1.82 6.93
N LEU A 41 13.95 1.71 8.06
CA LEU A 41 13.33 1.37 9.34
C LEU A 41 12.90 2.65 10.06
N ARG A 42 11.64 2.69 10.48
CA ARG A 42 11.12 3.69 11.42
C ARG A 42 10.72 3.01 12.73
N ARG A 43 10.88 3.71 13.86
CA ARG A 43 10.38 3.29 15.17
C ARG A 43 9.16 4.13 15.55
N LEU A 44 8.09 3.46 15.97
CA LEU A 44 6.89 4.11 16.47
C LEU A 44 7.13 4.63 17.90
N LEU A 45 6.88 5.92 18.10
CA LEU A 45 7.03 6.63 19.38
C LEU A 45 5.69 6.88 20.08
N SER A 46 4.62 7.08 19.30
CA SER A 46 3.26 7.24 19.84
C SER A 46 2.64 5.88 20.16
N ARG A 47 1.84 5.80 21.23
CA ARG A 47 1.00 4.62 21.47
C ARG A 47 0.10 4.41 20.26
N THR A 48 0.01 3.19 19.77
CA THR A 48 -0.97 2.83 18.75
C THR A 48 -2.37 3.12 19.31
N PRO A 49 -3.22 3.88 18.59
CA PRO A 49 -4.58 4.19 19.01
C PRO A 49 -5.33 2.96 19.56
N LYS A 50 -6.13 3.14 20.62
CA LYS A 50 -6.77 2.01 21.33
C LYS A 50 -7.61 1.12 20.41
N HIS A 51 -8.24 1.69 19.38
CA HIS A 51 -9.03 0.97 18.38
C HIS A 51 -8.18 0.22 17.34
N LEU A 52 -6.85 0.32 17.35
CA LEU A 52 -5.95 -0.58 16.61
C LEU A 52 -5.52 -1.79 17.46
N ARG A 53 -5.75 -1.75 18.78
CA ARG A 53 -5.54 -2.90 19.69
C ARG A 53 -6.73 -3.87 19.54
N GLY A 54 -6.47 -5.17 19.41
CA GLY A 54 -7.48 -6.16 19.03
C GLY A 54 -8.66 -6.30 20.01
N GLY A 55 -9.86 -6.54 19.47
CA GLY A 55 -11.09 -6.87 20.22
C GLY A 55 -12.38 -6.29 19.60
N GLY A 56 -13.34 -7.17 19.26
CA GLY A 56 -14.71 -6.82 18.80
C GLY A 56 -14.85 -6.42 17.31
N PRO A 57 -16.06 -6.54 16.72
CA PRO A 57 -16.34 -5.99 15.40
C PRO A 57 -16.21 -4.46 15.46
N ARG A 58 -15.20 -3.93 14.78
CA ARG A 58 -14.98 -2.49 14.70
C ARG A 58 -15.98 -1.88 13.71
N PRO A 59 -16.58 -0.73 14.02
CA PRO A 59 -17.38 -0.01 13.03
C PRO A 59 -16.51 0.31 11.81
N ASN A 60 -17.09 0.17 10.62
CA ASN A 60 -16.41 0.47 9.36
C ASN A 60 -16.09 1.98 9.31
N PRO A 61 -14.81 2.41 9.37
CA PRO A 61 -14.47 3.83 9.38
C PRO A 61 -14.69 4.52 8.03
N PHE A 62 -15.06 3.74 7.01
CA PHE A 62 -15.32 4.19 5.66
C PHE A 62 -16.81 4.19 5.34
N LEU A 63 -17.71 3.94 6.30
CA LEU A 63 -19.15 3.95 6.06
C LEU A 63 -19.97 4.33 7.32
N PRO A 64 -20.37 5.61 7.47
CA PRO A 64 -19.87 6.75 6.70
C PRO A 64 -18.41 7.06 7.06
N TRP A 65 -17.67 7.64 6.13
CA TRP A 65 -16.35 8.21 6.42
C TRP A 65 -16.48 9.60 7.09
N GLU A 66 -15.39 10.07 7.69
CA GLU A 66 -15.32 11.37 8.34
C GLU A 66 -15.20 12.50 7.30
N PRO A 67 -16.14 13.47 7.24
CA PRO A 67 -16.10 14.54 6.24
C PRO A 67 -14.83 15.41 6.34
N ALA A 68 -14.27 15.55 7.54
CA ALA A 68 -13.03 16.29 7.76
C ALA A 68 -11.80 15.65 7.09
N LEU A 69 -11.90 14.38 6.67
CA LEU A 69 -10.84 13.66 5.97
C LEU A 69 -11.15 13.50 4.47
N GLU A 70 -12.31 13.95 4.00
CA GLU A 70 -12.70 13.88 2.58
C GLU A 70 -11.94 14.92 1.76
N LEU A 71 -11.16 14.46 0.78
CA LEU A 71 -10.43 15.33 -0.14
C LEU A 71 -11.22 15.58 -1.42
N GLU A 72 -11.70 14.51 -2.06
CA GLU A 72 -12.41 14.60 -3.33
C GLU A 72 -13.24 13.34 -3.60
N ARG A 73 -14.42 13.50 -4.23
CA ARG A 73 -15.22 12.39 -4.77
C ARG A 73 -14.93 12.21 -6.25
N LEU A 74 -14.70 10.96 -6.66
CA LEU A 74 -14.50 10.59 -8.05
C LEU A 74 -15.82 9.96 -8.55
N GLY A 75 -16.69 10.81 -9.09
CA GLY A 75 -18.06 10.44 -9.44
C GLY A 75 -18.86 9.89 -8.25
N SER A 76 -19.68 8.88 -8.51
CA SER A 76 -20.50 8.19 -7.49
C SER A 76 -19.87 6.90 -6.95
N GLY A 77 -18.72 6.47 -7.48
CA GLY A 77 -18.12 5.17 -7.16
C GLY A 77 -17.07 5.23 -6.05
N HIS A 78 -16.24 6.28 -6.04
CA HIS A 78 -15.06 6.35 -5.17
C HIS A 78 -14.93 7.70 -4.49
N VAL A 79 -14.19 7.71 -3.37
CA VAL A 79 -13.81 8.93 -2.65
C VAL A 79 -12.37 8.82 -2.19
N VAL A 80 -11.68 9.95 -2.22
CA VAL A 80 -10.29 10.11 -1.81
C VAL A 80 -10.30 10.71 -0.42
N LEU A 81 -9.70 9.99 0.54
CA LEU A 81 -9.61 10.41 1.93
C LEU A 81 -8.15 10.59 2.36
N LEU A 82 -7.93 11.41 3.38
CA LEU A 82 -6.72 11.32 4.18
C LEU A 82 -6.76 10.06 5.06
N ASN A 83 -5.63 9.34 5.12
CA ASN A 83 -5.45 8.34 6.16
C ASN A 83 -5.44 9.06 7.52
N LYS A 84 -6.32 8.64 8.43
CA LYS A 84 -6.45 9.22 9.78
C LYS A 84 -5.20 9.10 10.64
N TYR A 85 -4.40 8.04 10.45
CA TYR A 85 -3.18 7.76 11.23
C TYR A 85 -1.94 7.71 10.32
N PRO A 86 -1.61 8.80 9.61
CA PRO A 86 -0.54 8.78 8.64
C PRO A 86 0.83 8.72 9.35
N VAL A 87 1.75 7.92 8.82
CA VAL A 87 3.18 8.01 9.15
C VAL A 87 3.87 9.04 8.24
N GLN A 88 3.47 9.09 6.97
CA GLN A 88 3.95 10.06 5.99
C GLN A 88 2.85 11.08 5.69
N PRO A 89 3.18 12.38 5.58
CA PRO A 89 2.20 13.42 5.25
C PRO A 89 1.46 13.12 3.93
N ALA A 90 0.21 13.57 3.84
CA ALA A 90 -0.64 13.38 2.66
C ALA A 90 -0.75 11.90 2.20
N HIS A 91 -0.75 10.95 3.14
CA HIS A 91 -1.09 9.57 2.84
C HIS A 91 -2.58 9.48 2.49
N LEU A 92 -2.88 9.15 1.23
CA LEU A 92 -4.24 9.09 0.69
C LEU A 92 -4.78 7.66 0.68
N LEU A 93 -6.09 7.55 0.90
CA LEU A 93 -6.88 6.34 0.72
C LEU A 93 -7.87 6.60 -0.42
N LEU A 94 -7.85 5.76 -1.45
CA LEU A 94 -8.89 5.71 -2.47
C LEU A 94 -9.85 4.57 -2.10
N ILE A 95 -11.05 4.92 -1.64
CA ILE A 95 -12.03 3.94 -1.16
C ILE A 95 -13.26 3.90 -2.09
N THR A 96 -13.98 2.78 -2.08
CA THR A 96 -15.32 2.72 -2.68
C THR A 96 -16.33 3.46 -1.78
N GLN A 97 -17.32 4.14 -2.38
CA GLN A 97 -18.36 4.84 -1.61
C GLN A 97 -19.33 3.83 -0.96
N ASP A 98 -19.71 2.78 -1.70
CA ASP A 98 -20.47 1.65 -1.18
C ASP A 98 -19.55 0.53 -0.70
N TRP A 99 -20.06 -0.32 0.20
CA TRP A 99 -19.30 -1.47 0.68
C TRP A 99 -18.90 -2.36 -0.49
N GLN A 100 -17.59 -2.58 -0.62
CA GLN A 100 -16.99 -3.62 -1.43
C GLN A 100 -15.98 -4.40 -0.58
N PRO A 101 -15.88 -5.73 -0.72
CA PRO A 101 -14.95 -6.51 0.09
C PRO A 101 -13.52 -6.22 -0.33
N GLN A 102 -12.66 -5.91 0.66
CA GLN A 102 -11.21 -5.80 0.47
C GLN A 102 -10.63 -7.10 -0.10
N LYS A 103 -11.17 -8.25 0.31
CA LYS A 103 -10.76 -9.58 -0.13
C LYS A 103 -11.25 -10.00 -1.52
N GLY A 104 -12.06 -9.16 -2.19
CA GLY A 104 -12.55 -9.45 -3.54
C GLY A 104 -11.58 -8.99 -4.63
N TRP A 105 -11.87 -9.36 -5.88
CA TRP A 105 -11.14 -8.90 -7.07
C TRP A 105 -11.24 -7.38 -7.24
N ILE A 106 -10.12 -6.71 -7.55
CA ILE A 106 -10.15 -5.29 -7.94
C ILE A 106 -10.90 -5.15 -9.27
N ALA A 107 -11.91 -4.28 -9.29
CA ALA A 107 -12.83 -4.09 -10.40
C ALA A 107 -12.31 -3.05 -11.40
N ALA A 108 -12.90 -3.00 -12.59
CA ALA A 108 -12.52 -2.03 -13.62
C ALA A 108 -12.72 -0.58 -13.14
N GLU A 109 -13.75 -0.33 -12.35
CA GLU A 109 -14.08 0.98 -11.78
C GLU A 109 -13.00 1.45 -10.79
N ASP A 110 -12.39 0.53 -10.03
CA ASP A 110 -11.27 0.85 -9.14
C ASP A 110 -10.06 1.34 -9.94
N TRP A 111 -9.74 0.67 -11.04
CA TRP A 111 -8.64 1.07 -11.93
C TRP A 111 -8.91 2.40 -12.63
N ARG A 112 -10.16 2.68 -13.02
CA ARG A 112 -10.56 4.00 -13.55
C ARG A 112 -10.32 5.11 -12.53
N ALA A 113 -10.69 4.88 -11.27
CA ALA A 113 -10.48 5.84 -10.19
C ALA A 113 -8.99 6.06 -9.88
N VAL A 114 -8.17 4.99 -9.91
CA VAL A 114 -6.70 5.09 -9.80
C VAL A 114 -6.14 5.93 -10.95
N ALA A 115 -6.53 5.64 -12.19
CA ALA A 115 -6.06 6.35 -13.37
C ALA A 115 -6.45 7.84 -13.35
N GLU A 116 -7.68 8.16 -12.92
CA GLU A 116 -8.14 9.54 -12.75
C GLU A 116 -7.25 10.31 -11.76
N LEU A 117 -6.98 9.73 -10.59
CA LEU A 117 -6.09 10.33 -9.60
C LEU A 117 -4.65 10.45 -10.12
N ALA A 118 -4.16 9.42 -10.83
CA ALA A 118 -2.83 9.36 -11.39
C ALA A 118 -2.58 10.36 -12.53
N ARG A 119 -3.61 10.96 -13.13
CA ARG A 119 -3.43 12.09 -14.07
C ARG A 119 -3.00 13.37 -13.35
N ASP A 120 -3.43 13.56 -12.11
CA ASP A 120 -3.12 14.75 -11.33
C ASP A 120 -1.98 14.55 -10.32
N THR A 121 -1.90 13.41 -9.65
CA THR A 121 -0.94 13.17 -8.58
C THR A 121 -0.31 11.78 -8.72
N GLY A 122 1.02 11.75 -8.89
CA GLY A 122 1.81 10.52 -8.94
C GLY A 122 2.28 10.08 -7.56
N GLY A 123 2.87 8.89 -7.50
CA GLY A 123 3.48 8.40 -6.28
C GLY A 123 3.48 6.90 -6.17
N PHE A 124 3.65 6.43 -4.95
CA PHE A 124 3.70 5.02 -4.64
C PHE A 124 2.32 4.52 -4.24
N TRP A 125 1.73 3.71 -5.09
CA TRP A 125 0.45 3.05 -4.87
C TRP A 125 0.64 1.66 -4.27
N PHE A 126 -0.32 1.26 -3.44
CA PHE A 126 -0.35 -0.09 -2.91
C PHE A 126 -1.74 -0.56 -2.48
N PHE A 127 -1.89 -1.88 -2.44
CA PHE A 127 -3.09 -2.58 -2.02
C PHE A 127 -2.75 -3.81 -1.17
N ASN A 128 -3.55 -4.07 -0.14
CA ASN A 128 -3.45 -5.25 0.71
C ASN A 128 -4.78 -5.99 0.65
N SER A 129 -4.82 -7.17 0.03
CA SER A 129 -6.08 -7.88 -0.25
C SER A 129 -6.85 -8.34 0.98
N CYS A 130 -6.20 -8.69 2.08
CA CYS A 130 -6.89 -9.15 3.28
C CYS A 130 -6.00 -9.00 4.52
N ALA A 131 -6.50 -9.42 5.68
CA ALA A 131 -5.75 -9.39 6.94
C ALA A 131 -4.39 -10.10 6.81
N ALA A 132 -4.33 -11.28 6.19
CA ALA A 132 -3.07 -12.00 5.95
C ALA A 132 -2.09 -11.25 5.02
N ALA A 133 -2.58 -10.31 4.21
CA ALA A 133 -1.75 -9.41 3.40
C ALA A 133 -1.44 -8.06 4.10
N GLY A 134 -1.88 -7.88 5.35
CA GLY A 134 -1.70 -6.65 6.14
C GLY A 134 -2.76 -5.58 5.90
N ALA A 135 -3.95 -5.95 5.44
CA ALA A 135 -5.09 -5.03 5.37
C ALA A 135 -5.67 -4.77 6.76
N SER A 136 -5.86 -3.50 7.11
CA SER A 136 -6.42 -3.12 8.42
C SER A 136 -7.94 -2.97 8.42
N GLN A 137 -8.55 -2.81 7.24
CA GLN A 137 -10.00 -2.63 7.06
C GLN A 137 -10.55 -3.60 6.02
N PRO A 138 -11.77 -4.14 6.24
CA PRO A 138 -12.40 -5.08 5.31
C PRO A 138 -13.12 -4.41 4.14
N HIS A 139 -13.30 -3.08 4.16
CA HIS A 139 -13.87 -2.31 3.07
C HIS A 139 -12.78 -1.89 2.08
N ARG A 140 -13.04 -2.11 0.78
CA ARG A 140 -12.16 -1.83 -0.36
C ARG A 140 -11.52 -0.45 -0.31
N HIS A 141 -10.19 -0.47 -0.28
CA HIS A 141 -9.36 0.73 -0.36
C HIS A 141 -7.99 0.41 -0.99
N LEU A 142 -7.57 1.30 -1.89
CA LEU A 142 -6.20 1.43 -2.36
C LEU A 142 -5.53 2.60 -1.63
N GLN A 143 -4.21 2.59 -1.56
CA GLN A 143 -3.45 3.59 -0.82
C GLN A 143 -2.41 4.25 -1.72
N LEU A 144 -2.24 5.55 -1.57
CA LEU A 144 -1.26 6.35 -2.31
C LEU A 144 -0.39 7.14 -1.34
N LEU A 145 0.92 7.03 -1.51
CA LEU A 145 1.91 7.94 -0.95
C LEU A 145 2.42 8.87 -2.07
N PRO A 146 1.93 10.12 -2.15
CA PRO A 146 2.32 11.05 -3.20
C PRO A 146 3.83 11.30 -3.27
N ARG A 147 4.37 11.46 -4.48
CA ARG A 147 5.79 11.73 -4.73
C ARG A 147 5.96 12.72 -5.86
N ARG A 148 6.99 13.56 -5.74
CA ARG A 148 7.38 14.45 -6.84
C ARG A 148 8.00 13.64 -7.96
N ALA A 149 7.79 14.08 -9.19
CA ALA A 149 8.48 13.51 -10.35
C ALA A 149 10.00 13.47 -10.13
N GLY A 150 10.62 12.35 -10.50
CA GLY A 150 12.07 12.12 -10.34
C GLY A 150 12.51 11.71 -8.92
N VAL A 151 11.61 11.70 -7.93
CA VAL A 151 11.90 11.14 -6.60
C VAL A 151 11.50 9.66 -6.59
N PRO A 152 12.37 8.74 -6.12
CA PRO A 152 12.02 7.34 -5.98
C PRO A 152 10.71 7.15 -5.20
N SER A 153 9.81 6.35 -5.75
CA SER A 153 8.49 6.13 -5.17
C SER A 153 8.56 5.41 -3.81
N CYS A 154 9.43 4.42 -3.73
CA CYS A 154 9.77 3.68 -2.53
C CYS A 154 11.27 3.32 -2.47
N PRO A 155 11.80 2.91 -1.30
CA PRO A 155 13.20 2.51 -1.15
C PRO A 155 13.65 1.40 -2.12
N LEU A 156 12.76 0.50 -2.53
CA LEU A 156 13.05 -0.56 -3.50
C LEU A 156 12.76 -0.19 -4.96
N ALA A 157 12.36 1.05 -5.27
CA ALA A 157 12.01 1.47 -6.63
C ALA A 157 13.14 1.20 -7.65
N SER A 158 14.39 1.49 -7.28
CA SER A 158 15.54 1.22 -8.16
C SER A 158 15.77 -0.27 -8.42
N CYS A 159 15.42 -1.14 -7.47
CA CYS A 159 15.49 -2.59 -7.67
C CYS A 159 14.46 -3.05 -8.70
N PHE A 160 13.21 -2.55 -8.61
CA PHE A 160 12.16 -2.87 -9.57
C PHE A 160 12.53 -2.43 -10.99
N LEU A 161 13.02 -1.19 -11.14
CA LEU A 161 13.48 -0.65 -12.43
C LEU A 161 14.64 -1.46 -13.02
N ARG A 162 15.63 -1.83 -12.20
CA ARG A 162 16.75 -2.69 -12.64
C ARG A 162 16.27 -4.06 -13.12
N GLN A 163 15.32 -4.67 -12.41
CA GLN A 163 14.78 -5.97 -12.81
C GLN A 163 14.00 -5.87 -14.13
N ILE A 164 13.20 -4.83 -14.31
CA ILE A 164 12.52 -4.53 -15.59
C ILE A 164 13.55 -4.30 -16.72
N GLY A 165 14.68 -3.66 -16.40
CA GLY A 165 15.81 -3.47 -17.30
C GLY A 165 16.60 -4.75 -17.64
N GLY A 166 16.16 -5.92 -17.16
CA GLY A 166 16.75 -7.22 -17.48
C GLY A 166 17.77 -7.72 -16.47
N GLU A 167 18.00 -7.02 -15.36
CA GLU A 167 18.88 -7.54 -14.32
C GLU A 167 18.20 -8.69 -13.56
N PRO A 168 18.86 -9.85 -13.40
CA PRO A 168 18.28 -11.01 -12.73
C PRO A 168 18.31 -10.81 -11.21
N LEU A 169 17.40 -10.00 -10.69
CA LEU A 169 17.09 -9.96 -9.26
C LEU A 169 16.21 -11.16 -8.93
N ASP A 170 16.75 -12.11 -8.16
CA ASP A 170 16.03 -13.31 -7.72
C ASP A 170 15.63 -13.16 -6.25
N TRP A 171 14.40 -12.72 -6.00
CA TRP A 171 13.87 -12.76 -4.64
C TRP A 171 13.24 -14.12 -4.32
N PRO A 172 13.51 -14.69 -3.14
CA PRO A 172 13.14 -16.07 -2.78
C PRO A 172 11.66 -16.23 -2.40
N TRP A 173 10.76 -15.50 -3.07
CA TRP A 173 9.31 -15.59 -2.89
C TRP A 173 8.57 -15.43 -4.23
N ARG A 174 7.29 -15.81 -4.26
CA ARG A 174 6.43 -15.70 -5.44
C ARG A 174 5.97 -14.27 -5.63
N TYR A 175 6.44 -13.66 -6.72
CA TYR A 175 6.03 -12.35 -7.18
C TYR A 175 6.07 -12.29 -8.71
N ALA A 176 5.36 -11.32 -9.26
CA ALA A 176 5.41 -10.96 -10.66
C ALA A 176 5.68 -9.44 -10.76
N ILE A 177 6.34 -9.03 -11.84
CA ILE A 177 6.70 -7.64 -12.11
C ILE A 177 6.53 -7.36 -13.60
N ASP A 178 5.96 -6.21 -13.91
CA ASP A 178 5.81 -5.69 -15.27
C ASP A 178 6.18 -4.21 -15.30
N ALA A 179 6.71 -3.78 -16.44
CA ALA A 179 6.84 -2.37 -16.77
C ALA A 179 5.45 -1.77 -17.04
N ARG A 180 5.30 -0.49 -16.76
CA ARG A 180 4.15 0.32 -17.15
C ARG A 180 4.55 1.31 -18.22
N LEU A 181 3.72 1.44 -19.24
CA LEU A 181 3.96 2.27 -20.42
C LEU A 181 2.98 3.44 -20.47
N CYS A 182 1.75 3.23 -20.01
CA CYS A 182 0.66 4.20 -19.99
C CYS A 182 0.13 4.35 -18.55
N PRO A 183 0.80 5.13 -17.69
CA PRO A 183 0.51 5.17 -16.26
C PRO A 183 -0.91 5.67 -15.88
N ASP A 184 -1.58 6.37 -16.79
CA ASP A 184 -2.94 6.89 -16.65
C ASP A 184 -3.99 6.12 -17.49
N ASP A 185 -3.62 4.96 -18.04
CA ASP A 185 -4.54 4.04 -18.71
C ASP A 185 -5.06 2.98 -17.73
N PRO A 186 -6.37 3.01 -17.37
CA PRO A 186 -6.95 2.00 -16.50
C PRO A 186 -6.96 0.59 -17.13
N ALA A 187 -6.98 0.48 -18.46
CA ALA A 187 -6.97 -0.81 -19.14
C ALA A 187 -5.60 -1.51 -18.99
N GLU A 188 -4.51 -0.76 -19.06
CA GLU A 188 -3.17 -1.29 -18.78
C GLU A 188 -3.08 -1.85 -17.36
N LEU A 189 -3.50 -1.07 -16.35
CA LEU A 189 -3.50 -1.49 -14.95
C LEU A 189 -4.26 -2.81 -14.75
N GLN A 190 -5.47 -2.89 -15.30
CA GLN A 190 -6.29 -4.08 -15.23
C GLN A 190 -5.63 -5.28 -15.94
N ALA A 191 -5.08 -5.07 -17.13
CA ALA A 191 -4.43 -6.13 -17.90
C ALA A 191 -3.18 -6.69 -17.19
N ILE A 192 -2.35 -5.82 -16.60
CA ILE A 192 -1.21 -6.24 -15.79
C ILE A 192 -1.69 -7.01 -14.56
N TYR A 193 -2.66 -6.47 -13.82
CA TYR A 193 -3.20 -7.13 -12.63
C TYR A 193 -3.70 -8.56 -12.91
N LEU A 194 -4.52 -8.74 -13.95
CA LEU A 194 -5.06 -10.07 -14.29
C LEU A 194 -3.97 -11.02 -14.80
N ARG A 195 -2.99 -10.52 -15.56
CA ARG A 195 -1.84 -11.33 -16.00
C ARG A 195 -1.02 -11.82 -14.82
N GLN A 196 -0.65 -10.92 -13.90
CA GLN A 196 0.12 -11.28 -12.71
C GLN A 196 -0.67 -12.18 -11.75
N ALA A 197 -1.98 -11.96 -11.63
CA ALA A 197 -2.86 -12.83 -10.84
C ALA A 197 -2.83 -14.28 -11.33
N ARG A 198 -2.94 -14.49 -12.65
CA ARG A 198 -2.83 -15.82 -13.27
C ARG A 198 -1.44 -16.43 -13.08
N GLN A 199 -0.38 -15.65 -13.31
CA GLN A 199 1.01 -16.11 -13.11
C GLN A 199 1.29 -16.56 -11.67
N LEU A 200 0.66 -15.91 -10.70
CA LEU A 200 0.84 -16.19 -9.27
C LEU A 200 -0.21 -17.16 -8.70
N GLU A 201 -1.06 -17.71 -9.56
CA GLU A 201 -2.12 -18.67 -9.20
C GLU A 201 -3.12 -18.07 -8.19
N LEU A 202 -3.39 -16.76 -8.28
CA LEU A 202 -4.36 -16.10 -7.43
C LEU A 202 -5.81 -16.41 -7.83
N GLY A 203 -6.04 -17.10 -8.95
CA GLY A 203 -7.37 -17.38 -9.51
C GLY A 203 -7.69 -16.50 -10.73
N ASP A 204 -8.94 -16.55 -11.17
CA ASP A 204 -9.48 -15.75 -12.26
C ASP A 204 -10.88 -15.19 -11.89
N PRO A 205 -11.16 -13.89 -12.06
CA PRO A 205 -12.46 -13.30 -11.72
C PRO A 205 -13.64 -13.91 -12.48
N ASP A 206 -13.43 -14.55 -13.63
CA ASP A 206 -14.50 -15.22 -14.38
C ASP A 206 -14.85 -16.61 -13.80
N ARG A 207 -14.02 -17.13 -12.89
CA ARG A 207 -14.12 -18.51 -12.36
C ARG A 207 -14.20 -18.59 -10.84
N ASP A 208 -13.60 -17.62 -10.15
CA ASP A 208 -13.45 -17.59 -8.70
C ASP A 208 -14.10 -16.32 -8.15
N ASP A 209 -15.03 -16.45 -7.19
CA ASP A 209 -15.72 -15.31 -6.57
C ASP A 209 -14.76 -14.31 -5.88
N GLN A 210 -13.58 -14.79 -5.50
CA GLN A 210 -12.51 -14.01 -4.89
C GLN A 210 -11.14 -14.66 -5.16
N PRO A 211 -10.05 -13.90 -5.04
CA PRO A 211 -8.70 -14.46 -5.12
C PRO A 211 -8.47 -15.63 -4.14
N LEU A 212 -7.80 -16.67 -4.63
CA LEU A 212 -7.49 -17.92 -3.92
C LEU A 212 -6.42 -17.75 -2.84
N HIS A 213 -5.57 -16.73 -2.98
CA HIS A 213 -4.49 -16.45 -2.05
C HIS A 213 -4.42 -14.97 -1.67
N PRO A 214 -4.00 -14.65 -0.44
CA PRO A 214 -3.63 -13.29 -0.07
C PRO A 214 -2.53 -12.75 -0.99
N TYR A 215 -2.59 -11.48 -1.31
CA TYR A 215 -1.58 -10.78 -2.11
C TYR A 215 -1.46 -9.29 -1.75
N ASN A 216 -0.31 -8.73 -2.08
CA ASN A 216 -0.08 -7.29 -2.14
C ASN A 216 0.08 -6.84 -3.59
N LEU A 217 -0.39 -5.64 -3.88
CA LEU A 217 -0.02 -4.89 -5.08
C LEU A 217 0.82 -3.69 -4.67
N LEU A 218 1.81 -3.38 -5.49
CA LEU A 218 2.69 -2.24 -5.39
C LEU A 218 2.90 -1.69 -6.79
N PHE A 219 2.73 -0.41 -7.01
CA PHE A 219 2.98 0.17 -8.32
C PHE A 219 3.26 1.67 -8.23
N ASP A 220 3.93 2.20 -9.24
CA ASP A 220 4.02 3.62 -9.52
C ASP A 220 3.79 3.85 -11.02
N ASP A 221 4.36 4.89 -11.61
CA ASP A 221 4.18 5.19 -13.04
C ASP A 221 4.97 4.25 -13.96
N ASP A 222 6.03 3.63 -13.45
CA ASP A 222 7.02 2.92 -14.27
C ASP A 222 6.92 1.39 -14.11
N TRP A 223 6.40 0.92 -12.98
CA TRP A 223 6.35 -0.51 -12.66
C TRP A 223 5.12 -0.92 -11.87
N PHE A 224 4.79 -2.21 -11.98
CA PHE A 224 3.71 -2.86 -11.24
C PHE A 224 4.15 -4.23 -10.74
N VAL A 225 3.98 -4.47 -9.44
CA VAL A 225 4.43 -5.68 -8.75
C VAL A 225 3.29 -6.28 -7.93
N THR A 226 3.10 -7.58 -8.08
CA THR A 226 2.22 -8.38 -7.24
C THR A 226 3.04 -9.37 -6.43
N VAL A 227 2.77 -9.48 -5.13
CA VAL A 227 3.42 -10.44 -4.24
C VAL A 227 2.37 -11.34 -3.62
N ARG A 228 2.53 -12.67 -3.75
CA ARG A 228 1.65 -13.64 -3.07
C ARG A 228 2.06 -13.77 -1.61
N ARG A 229 1.10 -13.61 -0.70
CA ARG A 229 1.28 -13.53 0.75
C ARG A 229 0.77 -14.81 1.43
N VAL A 230 1.38 -15.13 2.58
CA VAL A 230 0.95 -16.28 3.41
C VAL A 230 0.54 -15.86 4.82
N GLN A 231 1.11 -14.79 5.36
CA GLN A 231 0.80 -14.30 6.70
C GLN A 231 1.16 -12.82 6.83
N GLU A 232 0.54 -12.11 7.78
CA GLU A 232 0.77 -10.68 8.00
C GLU A 232 2.09 -10.39 8.71
N HIS A 233 2.42 -11.18 9.73
CA HIS A 233 3.45 -10.83 10.71
C HIS A 233 4.65 -11.76 10.66
N CYS A 234 5.84 -11.24 10.99
CA CYS A 234 7.02 -12.03 11.31
C CYS A 234 7.85 -11.29 12.36
N ALA A 235 8.36 -12.00 13.37
CA ALA A 235 9.24 -11.43 14.41
C ALA A 235 8.69 -10.13 15.04
N GLY A 236 7.38 -10.06 15.26
CA GLY A 236 6.72 -8.88 15.84
C GLY A 236 6.60 -7.65 14.91
N TYR A 237 6.97 -7.78 13.64
CA TYR A 237 6.70 -6.77 12.61
C TYR A 237 5.39 -7.11 11.88
N SER A 238 4.53 -6.12 11.66
CA SER A 238 3.42 -6.21 10.69
C SER A 238 3.94 -5.83 9.32
N ILE A 239 3.71 -6.70 8.34
CA ILE A 239 4.17 -6.51 6.97
C ILE A 239 2.96 -6.46 6.05
N ASN A 240 2.83 -5.32 5.39
CA ASN A 240 1.91 -5.09 4.29
C ASN A 240 2.73 -4.77 3.03
N ALA A 241 2.07 -4.28 1.99
CA ALA A 241 2.73 -3.87 0.76
C ALA A 241 3.92 -2.89 0.97
N LEU A 242 3.85 -1.98 1.96
CA LEU A 242 4.96 -1.05 2.23
C LEU A 242 6.27 -1.78 2.59
N GLY A 243 6.19 -2.95 3.25
CA GLY A 243 7.35 -3.77 3.55
C GLY A 243 8.06 -4.26 2.29
N PHE A 244 7.30 -4.69 1.29
CA PHE A 244 7.82 -5.07 -0.03
C PHE A 244 8.27 -3.86 -0.87
N GLY A 245 7.88 -2.63 -0.50
CA GLY A 245 8.48 -1.38 -1.00
C GLY A 245 9.74 -0.95 -0.25
N GLY A 246 10.12 -1.64 0.83
CA GLY A 246 11.31 -1.35 1.63
C GLY A 246 11.08 -0.49 2.87
N TYR A 247 9.83 -0.23 3.26
CA TYR A 247 9.51 0.49 4.50
C TYR A 247 9.20 -0.50 5.63
N LEU A 248 9.93 -0.39 6.75
CA LEU A 248 9.67 -1.17 7.96
C LEU A 248 9.28 -0.25 9.11
N LEU A 249 8.35 -0.72 9.94
CA LEU A 249 7.91 -0.01 11.15
C LEU A 249 8.11 -0.92 12.37
N ALA A 250 9.08 -0.57 13.21
CA ALA A 250 9.25 -1.16 14.53
C ALA A 250 8.23 -0.57 15.52
N THR A 251 7.63 -1.46 16.30
CA THR A 251 6.73 -1.15 17.42
C THR A 251 7.29 -1.78 18.70
N GLU A 252 6.62 -1.57 19.83
CA GLU A 252 6.97 -2.25 21.10
C GLU A 252 6.98 -3.78 21.01
N ARG A 253 6.27 -4.36 20.03
CA ARG A 253 6.23 -5.82 19.81
C ARG A 253 7.32 -6.35 18.90
N SER A 254 8.04 -5.47 18.22
CA SER A 254 8.98 -5.84 17.17
C SER A 254 10.29 -6.35 17.76
N ASP A 255 10.76 -7.49 17.26
CA ASP A 255 12.01 -8.12 17.71
C ASP A 255 13.20 -7.54 16.94
N GLY A 256 13.81 -6.50 17.50
CA GLY A 256 14.98 -5.84 16.90
C GLY A 256 16.20 -6.76 16.78
N ALA A 257 16.45 -7.62 17.78
CA ALA A 257 17.56 -8.57 17.75
C ALA A 257 17.39 -9.61 16.65
N TRP A 258 16.15 -10.03 16.38
CA TRP A 258 15.85 -10.90 15.24
C TRP A 258 16.13 -10.20 13.92
N LEU A 259 15.70 -8.95 13.75
CA LEU A 259 15.93 -8.18 12.52
C LEU A 259 17.42 -7.92 12.27
N GLU A 260 18.19 -7.61 13.32
CA GLU A 260 19.65 -7.45 13.22
C GLU A 260 20.35 -8.73 12.77
N ARG A 261 19.88 -9.89 13.26
CA ARG A 261 20.49 -11.19 12.94
C ARG A 261 20.15 -11.71 11.55
N HIS A 262 18.91 -11.52 11.10
CA HIS A 262 18.39 -12.15 9.89
C HIS A 262 18.22 -11.19 8.72
N GLY A 263 18.10 -9.89 9.00
CA GLY A 263 17.88 -8.85 8.00
C GLY A 263 16.44 -8.77 7.47
N PRO A 264 16.17 -7.72 6.68
CA PRO A 264 14.82 -7.40 6.22
C PRO A 264 14.35 -8.33 5.08
N TRP A 265 15.28 -8.86 4.28
CA TRP A 265 14.97 -9.81 3.21
C TRP A 265 14.39 -11.12 3.73
N GLU A 266 14.96 -11.67 4.81
CA GLU A 266 14.44 -12.86 5.47
C GLU A 266 13.06 -12.61 6.09
N LEU A 267 12.83 -11.39 6.57
CA LEU A 267 11.52 -10.97 7.06
C LEU A 267 10.46 -11.06 5.94
N LEU A 268 10.75 -10.49 4.76
CA LEU A 268 9.87 -10.56 3.60
C LEU A 268 9.67 -12.01 3.12
N ARG A 269 10.74 -12.82 3.08
CA ARG A 269 10.68 -14.23 2.70
C ARG A 269 9.71 -15.04 3.57
N ARG A 270 9.64 -14.75 4.88
CA ARG A 270 8.76 -15.48 5.81
C ARG A 270 7.28 -15.13 5.71
N VAL A 271 6.95 -13.99 5.11
CA VAL A 271 5.56 -13.51 5.02
C VAL A 271 4.98 -13.60 3.61
N ALA A 272 5.81 -13.90 2.61
CA ALA A 272 5.43 -14.20 1.24
C ALA A 272 5.42 -15.71 0.96
N ALA A 273 4.68 -16.14 -0.06
CA ALA A 273 4.71 -17.52 -0.51
C ALA A 273 6.09 -17.85 -1.08
N PRO A 274 6.71 -18.99 -0.72
CA PRO A 274 8.01 -19.39 -1.26
C PRO A 274 7.90 -19.68 -2.77
N ARG A 275 8.99 -19.41 -3.50
CA ARG A 275 9.12 -19.86 -4.89
C ARG A 275 9.10 -21.38 -4.95
#